data_AF-A0A3R7K9W6-F1
#
_entry.id   AF-A0A3R7K9W6-F1
#
_cell.length_a   1.000
_cell.length_b   1.000
_cell.length_c   1.000
_cell.angle_alpha   90.00
_cell.angle_beta   90.00
_cell.angle_gamma   90.00
#
_symmetry.space_group_name_H-M   'P 1'
#
loop_
_entity.id
_entity.type
_entity.pdbx_description
1 polymer ?
#
loop_
_entity_poly.entity_id
_entity_poly.type
_entity_poly.pdbx_seq_one_letter_code
_entity_poly.pdbx_strand_id
1 'polypeptide(L)'
;MDWYNLLKFIHVTSFAAWFGTVFASLFLLKTLEPKLTGSREDVAHHPQLLQTFIRLETKVADTGFKSTVISGLLLAFFFYGWSTWVFVKIGLVALQLALTMGYIIKQIQPLAYPCNPAEYRKWYQLFTISLSMFALVLLVTFFLL
;
A
#
# COMPACT_ATOMS: atom_id res chain seq x y z
N MET A 1 -0.99 26.03 17.99
CA MET A 1 -1.44 24.69 17.53
C MET A 1 -0.58 23.68 18.27
N ASP A 2 -1.16 22.86 19.14
CA ASP A 2 -0.37 21.92 19.95
C ASP A 2 0.44 20.98 19.08
N TRP A 3 1.72 20.83 19.39
CA TRP A 3 2.66 20.02 18.62
C TRP A 3 2.20 18.56 18.47
N TYR A 4 1.50 18.07 19.50
CA TYR A 4 0.79 16.80 19.49
C TYR A 4 -0.27 16.69 18.37
N ASN A 5 -1.12 17.71 18.22
CA ASN A 5 -2.21 17.71 17.25
C ASN A 5 -1.66 17.83 15.82
N LEU A 6 -0.58 18.58 15.62
CA LEU A 6 0.09 18.64 14.32
C LEU A 6 0.69 17.27 13.95
N LEU A 7 1.41 16.63 14.88
CA LEU A 7 2.05 15.35 14.62
C LEU A 7 1.02 14.25 14.35
N LYS A 8 -0.10 14.25 15.07
CA LYS A 8 -1.27 13.41 14.77
C LYS A 8 -1.84 13.68 13.39
N PHE A 9 -2.03 14.94 13.02
CA PHE A 9 -2.55 15.31 11.72
C PHE A 9 -1.65 14.81 10.58
N ILE A 10 -0.33 14.98 10.72
CA ILE A 10 0.67 14.45 9.78
C ILE A 10 0.56 12.94 9.70
N HIS A 11 0.45 12.24 10.83
CA HIS A 11 0.35 10.80 10.88
C HIS A 11 -0.90 10.29 10.14
N VAL A 12 -2.08 10.83 10.47
CA VAL A 12 -3.35 10.44 9.86
C VAL A 12 -3.37 10.76 8.36
N THR A 13 -2.86 11.92 7.96
CA THR A 13 -2.81 12.32 6.54
C THR A 13 -1.84 11.44 5.75
N SER A 14 -0.68 11.11 6.31
CA SER A 14 0.29 10.21 5.68
C SER A 14 -0.28 8.80 5.52
N PHE A 15 -1.01 8.34 6.53
CA PHE A 15 -1.69 7.05 6.51
C PHE A 15 -2.79 7.04 5.44
N ALA A 16 -3.61 8.10 5.37
CA ALA A 16 -4.65 8.24 4.36
C ALA A 16 -4.06 8.32 2.94
N ALA A 17 -2.92 9.00 2.75
CA ALA A 17 -2.24 9.07 1.45
C ALA A 17 -1.71 7.69 1.02
N TRP A 18 -1.04 6.97 1.92
CA TRP A 18 -0.55 5.61 1.67
C TRP A 18 -1.69 4.65 1.33
N PHE A 19 -2.79 4.71 2.08
CA PHE A 19 -3.94 3.84 1.83
C PHE A 19 -4.72 4.22 0.56
N GLY A 20 -4.92 5.53 0.35
CA GLY A 20 -5.59 6.06 -0.83
C GLY A 20 -4.90 5.64 -2.12
N THR A 21 -3.56 5.56 -2.13
CA THR A 21 -2.82 5.05 -3.29
C THR A 21 -3.13 3.59 -3.61
N VAL A 22 -3.28 2.73 -2.59
CA VAL A 22 -3.63 1.32 -2.80
C VAL A 22 -5.02 1.19 -3.44
N PHE A 23 -6.00 1.99 -3.00
CA PHE A 23 -7.32 2.02 -3.62
C PHE A 23 -7.30 2.56 -5.04
N ALA A 24 -6.59 3.66 -5.28
CA ALA A 24 -6.45 4.25 -6.61
C ALA A 24 -5.86 3.24 -7.60
N SER A 25 -4.86 2.44 -7.18
CA SER A 25 -4.28 1.36 -7.97
C SER A 25 -5.26 0.27 -8.33
N LEU A 26 -6.14 -0.13 -7.40
CA LEU A 26 -7.16 -1.13 -7.67
C LEU A 26 -8.13 -0.65 -8.78
N PHE A 27 -8.60 0.60 -8.69
CA PHE A 27 -9.49 1.17 -9.70
C PHE A 27 -8.81 1.32 -11.05
N LEU A 28 -7.56 1.78 -11.08
CA LEU A 28 -6.83 1.90 -12.34
C LEU A 28 -6.58 0.52 -12.96
N LEU A 29 -6.12 -0.45 -12.18
CA LEU A 29 -5.88 -1.81 -12.69
C LEU A 29 -7.18 -2.40 -13.23
N LYS A 30 -8.31 -2.26 -12.52
CA LYS A 30 -9.61 -2.71 -13.06
C LYS A 30 -9.97 -2.02 -14.38
N THR A 31 -9.65 -0.74 -14.51
CA THR A 31 -9.89 0.03 -15.75
C THR A 31 -8.98 -0.41 -16.89
N LEU A 32 -7.75 -0.81 -16.58
CA LEU A 32 -6.74 -1.23 -17.55
C LEU A 32 -6.81 -2.74 -17.86
N GLU A 33 -7.51 -3.55 -17.08
CA GLU A 33 -7.63 -5.00 -17.26
C GLU A 33 -7.94 -5.38 -18.72
N PRO A 34 -9.00 -4.86 -19.39
CA PRO A 34 -9.33 -5.25 -20.76
C PRO A 34 -8.22 -4.92 -21.77
N LYS A 35 -7.44 -3.88 -21.50
CA LYS A 35 -6.35 -3.39 -22.34
C LYS A 35 -5.05 -4.16 -22.10
N LEU A 36 -4.86 -4.69 -20.89
CA LEU A 36 -3.67 -5.44 -20.50
C LEU A 36 -3.81 -6.95 -20.72
N THR A 37 -5.04 -7.43 -20.94
CA THR A 37 -5.35 -8.82 -21.31
C THR A 37 -5.76 -8.97 -22.78
N GLY A 38 -5.77 -7.88 -23.55
CA GLY A 38 -6.20 -7.82 -24.96
C GLY A 38 -5.12 -8.20 -25.97
N SER A 39 -5.34 -7.87 -27.25
CA SER A 39 -4.40 -8.18 -28.34
C SER A 39 -3.12 -7.34 -28.24
N ARG A 40 -1.99 -7.81 -28.80
CA ARG A 40 -0.71 -7.06 -28.80
C ARG A 40 -0.82 -5.67 -29.44
N GLU A 41 -1.77 -5.48 -30.35
CA GLU A 41 -2.02 -4.19 -31.02
C GLU A 41 -2.71 -3.19 -30.09
N ASP A 42 -3.61 -3.66 -29.19
CA ASP A 42 -4.24 -2.83 -28.14
C ASP A 42 -3.24 -2.37 -27.07
N VAL A 43 -2.15 -3.13 -26.90
CA VAL A 43 -1.09 -2.87 -25.92
C VAL A 43 -0.11 -1.78 -26.42
N ALA A 44 -0.10 -1.39 -27.69
CA ALA A 44 0.92 -0.49 -28.23
C ALA A 44 0.94 0.94 -27.61
N HIS A 45 -0.10 1.36 -26.89
CA HIS A 45 -0.21 2.72 -26.30
C HIS A 45 -0.36 2.78 -24.78
N HIS A 46 -0.41 1.63 -24.10
CA HIS A 46 -0.70 1.55 -22.66
C HIS A 46 0.44 1.14 -21.70
N PRO A 47 1.57 0.54 -22.10
CA PRO A 47 2.61 0.14 -21.16
C PRO A 47 3.36 1.35 -20.60
N GLN A 48 3.55 2.43 -21.37
CA GLN A 48 4.19 3.66 -20.86
C GLN A 48 3.30 4.37 -19.83
N LEU A 49 1.98 4.37 -20.03
CA LEU A 49 1.02 4.96 -19.10
C LEU A 49 0.93 4.12 -17.82
N LEU A 50 0.86 2.79 -17.95
CA LEU A 50 0.90 1.86 -16.82
C LEU A 50 2.21 1.98 -16.04
N GLN A 51 3.35 2.01 -16.71
CA GLN A 51 4.66 2.12 -16.09
C GLN A 51 4.84 3.47 -15.37
N THR A 52 4.35 4.55 -15.97
CA THR A 52 4.36 5.88 -15.36
C THR A 52 3.45 5.92 -14.13
N PHE A 53 2.26 5.33 -14.22
CA PHE A 53 1.36 5.24 -13.09
C PHE A 53 1.93 4.40 -11.95
N ILE A 54 2.41 3.18 -12.23
CA ILE A 54 3.02 2.32 -11.21
C ILE A 54 4.19 3.05 -10.54
N ARG A 55 5.03 3.74 -11.31
CA ARG A 55 6.16 4.52 -10.75
C ARG A 55 5.69 5.66 -9.85
N LEU A 56 4.67 6.41 -10.26
CA LEU A 56 4.11 7.51 -9.48
C LEU A 56 3.42 6.99 -8.21
N GLU A 57 2.58 5.97 -8.36
CA GLU A 57 1.87 5.35 -7.26
C GLU A 57 2.85 4.76 -6.25
N THR A 58 3.83 3.97 -6.70
CA THR A 58 4.85 3.41 -5.80
C THR A 58 5.56 4.53 -5.06
N LYS A 59 5.89 5.65 -5.72
CA LYS A 59 6.54 6.80 -5.05
C LYS A 59 5.66 7.46 -3.99
N VAL A 60 4.38 7.66 -4.28
CA VAL A 60 3.44 8.28 -3.33
C VAL A 60 3.16 7.31 -2.16
N ALA A 61 2.95 6.03 -2.46
CA ALA A 61 2.76 4.98 -1.46
C ALA A 61 3.98 4.84 -0.54
N ASP A 62 5.20 4.83 -1.09
CA ASP A 62 6.45 4.77 -0.32
C ASP A 62 6.60 5.99 0.61
N THR A 63 6.28 7.17 0.08
CA THR A 63 6.38 8.43 0.82
C THR A 63 5.36 8.48 1.95
N GLY A 64 4.10 8.15 1.65
CA GLY A 64 3.02 8.05 2.63
C GLY A 64 3.35 7.03 3.72
N PHE A 65 3.88 5.87 3.34
CA PHE A 65 4.31 4.82 4.28
C PHE A 65 5.43 5.32 5.21
N LYS A 66 6.52 5.85 4.64
CA LYS A 66 7.66 6.37 5.43
C LYS A 66 7.22 7.47 6.40
N SER A 67 6.42 8.43 5.92
CA SER A 67 5.90 9.50 6.77
C SER A 67 4.98 8.97 7.87
N THR A 68 4.17 7.96 7.59
CA THR A 68 3.32 7.28 8.59
C THR A 68 4.16 6.62 9.68
N VAL A 69 5.20 5.87 9.29
CA VAL A 69 6.11 5.20 10.23
C VAL A 69 6.86 6.21 11.09
N ILE A 70 7.48 7.22 10.47
CA ILE A 70 8.26 8.24 11.18
C ILE A 70 7.38 9.01 12.17
N SER A 71 6.22 9.51 11.71
CA SER A 71 5.30 10.23 12.59
C SER A 71 4.73 9.35 13.71
N GLY A 72 4.48 8.06 13.46
CA GLY A 72 4.04 7.11 14.47
C GLY A 72 5.10 6.86 15.54
N LEU A 73 6.36 6.70 15.14
CA LEU A 73 7.50 6.56 16.07
C LEU A 73 7.71 7.83 16.89
N LEU A 74 7.61 9.01 16.28
CA LEU A 74 7.70 10.29 17.00
C LEU A 74 6.55 10.44 18.02
N LEU A 75 5.32 10.03 17.67
CA LEU A 75 4.19 10.03 18.60
C LEU A 75 4.44 9.09 19.78
N ALA A 76 4.95 7.87 19.53
CA ALA A 76 5.33 6.93 20.57
C ALA A 76 6.42 7.50 21.48
N PHE A 77 7.47 8.10 20.91
CA PHE A 77 8.60 8.63 21.66
C PHE A 77 8.23 9.84 22.54
N PHE A 78 7.47 10.81 22.01
CA PHE A 78 7.21 12.07 22.72
C PHE A 78 5.93 12.08 23.56
N PHE A 79 4.93 11.25 23.27
CA PHE A 79 3.59 11.42 23.85
C PHE A 79 2.98 10.15 24.46
N TYR A 80 3.20 8.98 23.84
CA TYR A 80 2.51 7.75 24.25
C TYR A 80 3.40 6.76 25.04
N GLY A 81 4.72 6.90 24.95
CA GLY A 81 5.68 5.97 25.53
C GLY A 81 5.80 4.65 24.74
N TRP A 82 6.76 3.82 25.16
CA TRP A 82 7.01 2.50 24.57
C TRP A 82 6.34 1.41 25.40
N SER A 83 5.20 0.90 24.93
CA SER A 83 4.52 -0.24 25.54
C SER A 83 4.66 -1.49 24.68
N THR A 84 4.38 -2.67 25.25
CA THR A 84 4.31 -3.94 24.49
C THR A 84 3.43 -3.81 23.25
N TRP A 85 2.33 -3.06 23.34
CA TRP A 85 1.42 -2.79 22.22
C TRP A 85 2.06 -1.97 21.09
N VAL A 86 2.98 -1.06 21.39
CA VAL A 86 3.74 -0.34 20.35
C VAL A 86 4.60 -1.33 19.56
N PHE A 87 5.26 -2.28 20.24
CA PHE A 87 6.04 -3.33 19.57
C PHE A 87 5.17 -4.26 18.72
N VAL A 88 3.98 -4.65 19.20
CA VAL A 88 3.00 -5.42 18.42
C VAL A 88 2.61 -4.68 17.13
N LYS A 89 2.31 -3.37 17.24
CA LYS A 89 1.95 -2.53 16.08
C LYS A 89 3.11 -2.43 15.08
N ILE A 90 4.34 -2.21 15.55
CA ILE A 90 5.54 -2.20 14.70
C ILE A 90 5.70 -3.55 13.99
N GLY A 91 5.53 -4.66 14.71
CA GLY A 91 5.60 -6.02 14.14
C GLY A 91 4.55 -6.26 13.05
N LEU A 92 3.31 -5.81 13.27
CA LEU A 92 2.24 -5.92 12.27
C LEU A 92 2.52 -5.08 11.02
N VAL A 93 3.03 -3.86 11.17
CA VAL A 93 3.42 -3.01 10.04
C VAL A 93 4.58 -3.63 9.25
N ALA A 94 5.58 -4.16 9.95
CA ALA A 94 6.71 -4.86 9.33
C ALA A 94 6.25 -6.12 8.59
N LEU A 95 5.35 -6.90 9.19
CA LEU A 95 4.75 -8.09 8.57
C LEU A 95 3.95 -7.73 7.31
N GLN A 96 3.14 -6.67 7.37
CA GLN A 96 2.40 -6.18 6.22
C GLN A 96 3.34 -5.81 5.07
N LEU A 97 4.42 -5.08 5.37
CA LEU A 97 5.41 -4.71 4.36
C LEU A 97 6.08 -5.94 3.75
N ALA A 98 6.51 -6.88 4.59
CA ALA A 98 7.18 -8.11 4.15
C ALA A 98 6.27 -8.98 3.26
N LEU A 99 5.01 -9.16 3.64
CA LEU A 99 4.04 -9.92 2.85
C LEU A 99 3.72 -9.23 1.52
N THR A 100 3.51 -7.91 1.54
CA THR A 100 3.16 -7.13 0.34
C THR A 100 4.32 -7.11 -0.65
N MET A 101 5.52 -6.74 -0.20
CA MET A 101 6.71 -6.70 -1.05
C MET A 101 7.13 -8.10 -1.52
N GLY A 102 7.09 -9.09 -0.63
CA GLY A 102 7.37 -10.48 -0.99
C GLY A 102 6.42 -11.00 -2.07
N TYR A 103 5.13 -10.65 -1.99
CA TYR A 103 4.16 -10.99 -3.04
C TYR A 103 4.44 -10.25 -4.35
N ILE A 104 4.73 -8.94 -4.31
CA ILE A 104 5.06 -8.15 -5.50
C ILE A 104 6.26 -8.75 -6.25
N ILE A 105 7.36 -9.01 -5.55
CA ILE A 105 8.60 -9.54 -6.14
C ILE A 105 8.34 -10.92 -6.76
N LYS A 106 7.58 -11.78 -6.07
CA LYS A 106 7.37 -13.17 -6.50
C LYS A 106 6.31 -13.34 -7.58
N GLN A 107 5.25 -12.54 -7.56
CA GLN A 107 4.05 -12.79 -8.35
C GLN A 107 3.71 -11.69 -9.36
N ILE A 108 4.10 -10.45 -9.09
CA ILE A 108 3.72 -9.30 -9.91
C ILE A 108 4.85 -8.89 -10.86
N GLN A 109 6.07 -8.72 -10.36
CA GLN A 109 7.22 -8.34 -11.20
C GLN A 109 7.49 -9.30 -12.38
N PRO A 110 7.27 -10.63 -12.25
CA PRO A 110 7.46 -11.55 -13.37
C PRO A 110 6.37 -11.49 -14.45
N LEU A 111 5.28 -10.73 -14.26
CA LEU A 111 4.20 -10.64 -15.24
C LEU A 111 4.67 -9.92 -16.51
N ALA A 112 4.55 -10.59 -17.65
CA ALA A 112 4.74 -9.99 -18.97
C ALA A 112 3.37 -9.60 -19.56
N TYR A 113 3.29 -8.43 -20.18
CA TYR A 113 2.05 -7.95 -20.81
C TYR A 113 2.12 -8.08 -22.35
N PRO A 114 1.01 -8.39 -23.04
CA PRO A 114 -0.29 -8.75 -22.47
C PRO A 114 -0.24 -10.08 -21.69
N CYS A 115 -0.94 -10.14 -20.56
CA CYS A 115 -1.02 -11.34 -19.73
C CYS A 115 -2.42 -11.96 -19.83
N ASN A 116 -2.56 -13.24 -19.53
CA ASN A 116 -3.88 -13.89 -19.49
C ASN A 116 -4.70 -13.33 -18.30
N PRO A 117 -6.03 -13.14 -18.42
CA PRO A 117 -6.89 -12.80 -17.27
C PRO A 117 -6.66 -13.64 -16.00
N ALA A 118 -6.32 -14.92 -16.15
CA ALA A 118 -5.97 -15.79 -15.02
C ALA A 118 -4.71 -15.31 -14.26
N GLU A 119 -3.71 -14.80 -14.99
CA GLU A 119 -2.49 -14.22 -14.42
C GLU A 119 -2.74 -12.82 -13.84
N TYR A 120 -3.62 -12.04 -14.50
CA TYR A 120 -4.03 -10.73 -14.02
C TYR A 120 -4.67 -10.78 -12.63
N ARG A 121 -5.31 -11.91 -12.27
CA ARG A 121 -5.89 -12.14 -10.94
C ARG A 121 -4.89 -12.00 -9.79
N LYS A 122 -3.59 -12.14 -10.05
CA LYS A 122 -2.54 -11.93 -9.04
C LYS A 122 -2.53 -10.50 -8.50
N TRP A 123 -2.90 -9.50 -9.31
CA TRP A 123 -3.07 -8.13 -8.82
C TRP A 123 -4.18 -8.03 -7.79
N TYR A 124 -5.35 -8.64 -8.04
CA TYR A 124 -6.44 -8.66 -7.06
C TYR A 124 -6.05 -9.38 -5.77
N GLN A 125 -5.26 -10.44 -5.86
CA GLN A 125 -4.74 -11.13 -4.67
C GLN A 125 -3.81 -10.24 -3.85
N LEU A 126 -2.92 -9.47 -4.49
CA LEU A 126 -2.08 -8.47 -3.82
C LEU A 126 -2.95 -7.48 -3.04
N PHE A 127 -4.01 -6.93 -3.66
CA PHE A 127 -4.92 -6.01 -2.96
C PHE A 127 -5.63 -6.67 -1.80
N THR A 128 -6.11 -7.91 -1.97
CA THR A 128 -6.75 -8.64 -0.87
C THR A 128 -5.80 -8.83 0.31
N ILE A 129 -4.52 -9.17 0.06
CA ILE A 129 -3.50 -9.29 1.12
C ILE A 129 -3.29 -7.95 1.81
N SER A 130 -3.06 -6.88 1.04
CA SER A 130 -2.86 -5.53 1.57
C SER A 130 -4.05 -5.03 2.38
N LEU A 131 -5.27 -5.21 1.88
CA LEU A 131 -6.52 -4.81 2.54
C LEU A 131 -6.79 -5.63 3.81
N SER A 132 -6.52 -6.94 3.79
CA SER A 132 -6.72 -7.80 4.96
C SER A 132 -5.73 -7.46 6.07
N MET A 133 -4.46 -7.27 5.72
CA MET A 133 -3.44 -6.82 6.67
C MET A 133 -3.76 -5.44 7.23
N PHE A 134 -4.25 -4.54 6.39
CA PHE A 134 -4.70 -3.23 6.83
C PHE A 134 -5.89 -3.30 7.80
N ALA A 135 -6.91 -4.09 7.51
CA ALA A 135 -8.04 -4.31 8.40
C ALA A 135 -7.57 -4.89 9.75
N LEU A 136 -6.60 -5.81 9.73
CA LEU A 136 -5.97 -6.33 10.94
C LEU A 136 -5.23 -5.24 11.73
N VAL A 137 -4.44 -4.40 11.06
CA VAL A 137 -3.73 -3.27 11.71
C VAL A 137 -4.72 -2.30 12.33
N LEU A 138 -5.80 -1.94 11.64
CA LEU A 138 -6.87 -1.10 12.20
C LEU A 138 -7.53 -1.75 13.41
N LEU A 139 -7.88 -3.03 13.31
CA LEU A 139 -8.54 -3.75 14.39
C LEU A 139 -7.65 -3.78 15.64
N VAL A 140 -6.37 -4.10 15.49
CA VAL A 140 -5.42 -4.08 16.60
C VAL A 140 -5.17 -2.67 17.11
N THR A 141 -5.12 -1.67 16.23
CA THR A 141 -4.83 -0.29 16.64
C THR A 141 -5.97 0.36 17.42
N PHE A 142 -7.23 0.08 17.05
CA PHE A 142 -8.42 0.72 17.62
C PHE A 142 -9.14 -0.12 18.68
N PHE A 143 -9.07 -1.46 18.63
CA PHE A 143 -9.86 -2.32 19.50
C PHE A 143 -9.04 -3.15 20.50
N LEU A 144 -7.73 -3.25 20.33
CA LEU A 144 -6.81 -3.86 21.30
C LEU A 144 -6.00 -2.74 21.97
N LEU A 145 -6.55 -2.24 23.08
CA LEU A 145 -5.97 -1.21 23.96
C LEU A 145 -4.96 -1.81 24.95
#